data_AF-V6LQ23-F1
#
_entry.id   AF-V6LQ23-F1
#
_cell.length_a   1.000
_cell.length_b   1.000
_cell.length_c   1.000
_cell.angle_alpha   90.00
_cell.angle_beta   90.00
_cell.angle_gamma   90.00
#
_symmetry.space_group_name_H-M   'P 1'
#
loop_
_entity.id
_entity.type
_entity.pdbx_description
1 polymer ?
#
loop_
_entity_poly.entity_id
_entity_poly.type
_entity_poly.pdbx_seq_one_letter_code
_entity_poly.pdbx_strand_id
1 'polypeptide(L)'
;MPGRIKWTYEQEERLQQAYKEYRGRWETIRERSFRGHTVSQLKNKYYKIARNDPSDEVVIRESPSLSDITLNDILALVRLIDE
;
A
#
# COMPACT_ATOMS: atom_id res chain seq x y z
N MET A 1 -29.69 -1.64 -10.85
CA MET A 1 -28.58 -2.36 -10.19
C MET A 1 -27.28 -1.80 -10.74
N PRO A 2 -26.35 -1.26 -9.94
CA PRO A 2 -25.10 -0.77 -10.52
C PRO A 2 -24.31 -1.98 -11.05
N GLY A 3 -24.12 -2.01 -12.37
CA GLY A 3 -23.40 -3.08 -13.08
C GLY A 3 -21.99 -3.24 -12.53
N ARG A 4 -21.50 -4.48 -12.50
CA ARG A 4 -20.10 -4.77 -12.14
C ARG A 4 -19.20 -3.97 -13.07
N ILE A 5 -18.48 -3.00 -12.53
CA ILE A 5 -17.52 -2.20 -13.29
C ILE A 5 -16.40 -3.15 -13.73
N LYS A 6 -16.27 -3.34 -15.04
CA LYS A 6 -15.21 -4.14 -15.64
C LYS A 6 -13.99 -3.23 -15.82
N TRP A 7 -12.95 -3.49 -15.05
CA TRP A 7 -11.67 -2.79 -15.18
C TRP A 7 -10.95 -3.30 -16.43
N THR A 8 -10.49 -2.38 -17.27
CA THR A 8 -9.60 -2.69 -18.40
C THR A 8 -8.14 -2.57 -17.98
N TYR A 9 -7.25 -3.22 -18.73
CA TYR A 9 -5.81 -3.17 -18.48
C TYR A 9 -5.27 -1.73 -18.45
N GLU A 10 -5.68 -0.88 -19.40
CA GLU A 10 -5.32 0.55 -19.42
C GLU A 10 -5.75 1.29 -18.14
N GLN A 11 -6.91 0.94 -17.57
CA GLN A 11 -7.36 1.55 -16.32
C GLN A 11 -6.54 1.07 -15.12
N GLU A 12 -6.07 -0.18 -15.14
CA GLU A 12 -5.20 -0.75 -14.12
C GLU A 12 -3.82 -0.11 -14.15
N GLU A 13 -3.22 0.03 -15.33
CA GLU A 13 -1.94 0.70 -15.52
C GLU A 13 -2.02 2.16 -15.05
N ARG A 14 -3.08 2.87 -15.45
CA ARG A 14 -3.32 4.25 -15.02
C ARG A 14 -3.51 4.36 -13.51
N LEU A 15 -4.12 3.37 -12.86
CA LEU A 15 -4.28 3.33 -11.41
C LEU A 15 -2.93 3.14 -10.71
N GLN A 16 -2.08 2.25 -11.19
CA GLN A 16 -0.73 2.05 -10.67
C GLN A 16 0.15 3.29 -10.87
N GLN A 17 0.09 3.93 -12.04
CA GLN A 17 0.83 5.15 -12.32
C GLN A 17 0.36 6.30 -11.43
N ALA A 18 -0.95 6.50 -11.28
CA ALA A 18 -1.49 7.52 -10.39
C ALA A 18 -1.13 7.24 -8.92
N TYR A 19 -1.09 5.97 -8.49
CA TYR A 19 -0.62 5.63 -7.15
C TYR A 19 0.85 6.02 -6.94
N LYS A 20 1.71 5.76 -7.94
CA LYS A 20 3.13 6.16 -7.92
C LYS A 20 3.30 7.68 -7.88
N GLU A 21 2.52 8.42 -8.69
CA GLU A 21 2.54 9.89 -8.80
C GLU A 21 2.03 10.58 -7.53
N TYR A 22 0.86 10.17 -7.02
CA TYR A 22 0.22 10.81 -5.87
C TYR A 22 0.56 10.14 -4.52
N ARG A 23 1.49 9.17 -4.51
CA ARG A 23 1.98 8.46 -3.32
C ARG A 23 0.85 7.92 -2.41
N GLY A 24 -0.18 7.34 -3.00
CA GLY A 24 -1.32 6.80 -2.26
C GLY A 24 -2.33 7.83 -1.72
N ARG A 25 -2.32 9.09 -2.20
CA ARG A 25 -3.41 10.05 -1.97
C ARG A 25 -4.64 9.69 -2.81
N TRP A 26 -5.43 8.73 -2.30
CA TRP A 26 -6.54 8.14 -3.02
C TRP A 26 -7.65 9.12 -3.44
N GLU A 27 -7.94 10.14 -2.63
CA GLU A 27 -8.94 11.15 -2.98
C GLU A 27 -8.51 11.96 -4.20
N THR A 28 -7.23 12.36 -4.25
CA THR A 28 -6.65 13.03 -5.40
C THR A 28 -6.67 12.15 -6.65
N ILE A 29 -6.35 10.86 -6.50
CA ILE A 29 -6.39 9.88 -7.61
C ILE A 29 -7.82 9.74 -8.16
N ARG A 30 -8.81 9.63 -7.28
CA ARG A 30 -10.23 9.60 -7.64
C ARG A 30 -10.61 10.86 -8.43
N GLU A 31 -10.32 12.04 -7.89
CA GLU A 31 -10.76 13.30 -8.49
C GLU A 31 -10.09 13.61 -9.83
N ARG A 32 -8.82 13.21 -10.00
CA ARG A 32 -8.01 13.48 -11.20
C ARG A 32 -8.23 12.44 -12.30
N SER A 33 -8.36 11.17 -11.94
CA SER A 33 -8.27 10.06 -12.91
C SER A 33 -9.50 9.15 -12.91
N PHE A 34 -10.31 9.11 -11.84
CA PHE A 34 -11.38 8.12 -11.68
C PHE A 34 -12.64 8.70 -11.02
N ARG A 35 -13.20 9.79 -11.55
CA ARG A 35 -14.37 10.50 -10.96
C ARG A 35 -15.65 9.66 -10.82
N GLY A 36 -15.75 8.54 -11.54
CA GLY A 36 -16.88 7.59 -11.43
C GLY A 36 -16.69 6.45 -10.43
N HIS A 37 -15.55 6.40 -9.74
CA HIS A 37 -15.22 5.33 -8.80
C HIS A 37 -15.13 5.86 -7.38
N THR A 38 -15.43 5.02 -6.40
CA THR A 38 -15.18 5.33 -4.99
C THR A 38 -13.73 5.01 -4.63
N VAL A 39 -13.18 5.70 -3.63
CA VAL A 39 -11.84 5.40 -3.10
C VAL A 39 -11.71 3.92 -2.71
N SER A 40 -12.76 3.33 -2.13
CA SER A 40 -12.79 1.91 -1.77
C SER A 40 -12.66 0.98 -2.98
N GLN A 41 -13.28 1.32 -4.12
CA GLN A 41 -13.12 0.56 -5.36
C GLN A 41 -11.68 0.64 -5.88
N LEU A 42 -11.07 1.83 -5.83
CA LEU A 42 -9.67 2.04 -6.24
C LEU A 42 -8.70 1.23 -5.39
N LYS A 43 -8.83 1.29 -4.06
CA LYS A 43 -8.02 0.51 -3.11
C LYS A 43 -8.17 -0.99 -3.37
N ASN A 44 -9.40 -1.48 -3.40
CA ASN A 44 -9.67 -2.91 -3.62
C ASN A 44 -9.09 -3.40 -4.95
N LYS A 45 -9.16 -2.57 -6.01
CA LYS A 45 -8.57 -2.92 -7.30
C LYS A 45 -7.05 -2.92 -7.23
N TYR A 46 -6.44 -1.88 -6.67
CA TYR A 46 -4.99 -1.77 -6.51
C TYR A 46 -4.40 -2.95 -5.73
N TYR A 47 -4.97 -3.32 -4.58
CA TYR A 47 -4.49 -4.47 -3.81
C TYR A 47 -4.69 -5.81 -4.53
N LYS A 48 -5.73 -5.94 -5.36
CA LYS A 48 -5.91 -7.13 -6.21
C LYS A 48 -4.85 -7.22 -7.30
N ILE A 49 -4.47 -6.10 -7.90
CA ILE A 49 -3.40 -6.05 -8.90
C ILE A 49 -2.07 -6.41 -8.22
N ALA A 50 -1.73 -5.75 -7.11
CA ALA A 50 -0.49 -6.00 -6.36
C ALA A 50 -0.36 -7.45 -5.89
N ARG A 51 -1.47 -8.10 -5.50
CA ARG A 51 -1.45 -9.51 -5.09
C ARG A 51 -1.25 -10.47 -6.27
N ASN A 52 -1.62 -10.06 -7.48
CA ASN A 52 -1.60 -10.92 -8.68
C ASN A 52 -0.36 -10.67 -9.56
N ASP A 53 0.48 -9.72 -9.18
CA ASP A 53 1.75 -9.43 -9.84
C ASP A 53 2.88 -10.14 -9.06
N PRO A 54 3.46 -11.23 -9.59
CA PRO A 54 4.53 -11.96 -8.91
C PRO A 54 5.87 -11.19 -8.89
N SER A 55 5.93 -9.99 -9.47
CA SER A 55 7.15 -9.17 -9.56
C SER A 55 7.15 -7.95 -8.63
N ASP A 56 6.08 -7.70 -7.88
CA ASP A 56 6.06 -6.66 -6.86
C ASP A 56 6.55 -7.28 -5.54
N GLU A 57 7.86 -7.21 -5.29
CA GLU A 57 8.41 -7.31 -3.93
C GLU A 57 7.76 -6.21 -3.10
N VAL A 58 6.62 -6.54 -2.49
CA VAL A 58 5.97 -5.73 -1.50
C VAL A 58 7.00 -5.53 -0.40
N VAL A 59 7.55 -4.32 -0.29
CA VAL A 59 8.15 -3.85 0.97
C VAL A 59 7.00 -3.75 1.96
N ILE A 60 6.57 -4.91 2.46
CA ILE A 60 5.90 -5.03 3.74
C ILE A 60 6.97 -4.47 4.66
N ARG A 61 6.73 -3.26 5.18
CA ARG A 61 7.46 -2.83 6.37
C ARG A 61 6.97 -3.80 7.42
N GLU A 62 7.66 -4.94 7.54
CA GLU A 62 7.49 -5.83 8.67
C GLU A 62 7.64 -4.91 9.88
N SER A 63 6.53 -4.70 10.58
CA SER A 63 6.63 -4.12 11.91
C SER A 63 7.51 -5.13 12.65
N PRO A 64 8.67 -4.71 13.20
CA PRO A 64 9.61 -5.65 13.78
C PRO A 64 8.85 -6.54 14.75
N SER A 65 8.86 -7.84 14.49
CA SER A 65 8.20 -8.79 15.38
C SER A 65 8.92 -8.74 16.71
N LEU A 66 8.21 -8.90 17.82
CA LEU A 66 8.83 -8.93 19.16
C LEU A 66 9.88 -10.05 19.28
N SER A 67 9.91 -11.01 18.34
CA SER A 67 10.93 -12.05 18.22
C SER A 67 12.28 -11.56 17.70
N ASP A 68 12.34 -10.39 17.06
CA ASP A 68 13.57 -9.83 16.48
C ASP A 68 14.35 -8.94 17.46
N ILE A 69 13.84 -8.77 18.68
CA ILE A 69 14.52 -8.03 19.74
C ILE A 69 15.71 -8.86 20.22
N THR A 70 16.92 -8.38 19.93
CA THR A 70 18.14 -9.05 20.37
C THR A 70 18.49 -8.66 21.80
N LEU A 71 19.31 -9.49 22.46
CA LEU A 71 19.85 -9.16 23.79
C LEU A 71 20.67 -7.87 23.78
N ASN A 72 21.24 -7.51 22.62
CA ASN A 72 22.01 -6.29 22.44
C ASN A 72 21.12 -5.03 22.41
N ASP A 73 19.92 -5.12 21.83
CA ASP A 73 18.91 -4.06 21.89
C ASP A 73 18.45 -3.80 23.32
N ILE A 74 18.25 -4.87 24.10
CA ILE A 74 17.87 -4.78 25.51
C ILE A 74 19.00 -4.12 26.33
N LEU A 75 20.25 -4.54 26.11
CA LEU A 75 21.41 -3.97 26.79
C LEU A 75 21.64 -2.49 26.44
N ALA A 76 21.35 -2.08 25.20
CA ALA A 76 21.43 -0.68 24.80
C ALA A 76 20.40 0.19 25.54
N LEU A 77 19.19 -0.32 25.77
CA LEU A 77 18.17 0.39 26.54
C LEU A 77 18.52 0.49 28.03
N VAL A 78 19.06 -0.57 28.63
CA VAL A 78 19.46 -0.55 30.05
C VAL A 78 20.57 0.48 30.29
N ARG A 79 21.53 0.61 29.37
CA ARG A 79 22.59 1.63 29.46
C ARG A 79 22.07 3.06 29.37
N LEU A 80 20.93 3.27 28.71
CA LEU A 80 20.32 4.58 28.53
C LEU A 80 19.48 5.02 29.76
N ILE A 81 19.17 4.10 30.66
CA ILE A 81 18.44 4.36 31.91
C ILE A 81 19.41 4.62 33.08
N ASP A 82 20.68 4.23 32.93
CA ASP A 82 21.73 4.37 33.94
C ASP A 82 22.51 5.72 33.84
N GLU A 83 22.11 6.61 32.92
CA GLU A 83 22.64 7.98 32.77
C GLU A 83 21.71 9.05 33.39
#